data_AF-A0A5D6Y7F5-F1
#
_entry.id   AF-A0A5D6Y7F5-F1
#
_cell.length_a   1.000
_cell.length_b   1.000
_cell.length_c   1.000
_cell.angle_alpha   90.00
_cell.angle_beta   90.00
_cell.angle_gamma   90.00
#
_symmetry.space_group_name_H-M   'P 1'
#
loop_
_entity.id
_entity.type
_entity.pdbx_description
1 polymer ?
#
loop_
_entity_poly.entity_id
_entity_poly.type
_entity_poly.pdbx_seq_one_letter_code
_entity_poly.pdbx_strand_id
1 'polypeptide(L)'
;MVRVTAMLAGVALAAVSASASSASANSFDALPAFAIPSFDYPTIGAAGAPERLLQELQSNGIVAFRNVPNYANARAQYLQKAVECAVVASEDVENGSFVSQKQFPDGTKRFTISTNAGLELAGSAAKTQAKCPGYQALYEEFSEILERTVN
;
A
#
# COMPACT_ATOMS: atom_id res chain seq x y z
N MET A 1 -33.84 -63.66 19.13
CA MET A 1 -32.39 -63.50 19.35
C MET A 1 -31.85 -62.90 18.05
N VAL A 2 -31.34 -61.68 17.92
CA VAL A 2 -30.73 -60.70 18.84
C VAL A 2 -31.36 -59.33 18.54
N ARG A 3 -31.81 -58.63 19.58
CA ARG A 3 -32.22 -57.22 19.54
C ARG A 3 -30.96 -56.36 19.70
N VAL A 4 -30.79 -55.34 18.87
CA VAL A 4 -29.85 -54.25 19.15
C VAL A 4 -30.67 -52.99 19.37
N THR A 5 -30.64 -52.53 20.61
CA THR A 5 -31.26 -51.31 21.14
C THR A 5 -30.11 -50.41 21.58
N ALA A 6 -30.02 -49.18 21.07
CA ALA A 6 -29.27 -48.03 21.59
C ALA A 6 -29.12 -47.02 20.43
N MET A 7 -29.30 -45.70 20.55
CA MET A 7 -29.56 -44.79 21.67
C MET A 7 -30.25 -43.56 21.09
N LEU A 8 -31.24 -43.03 21.82
CA LEU A 8 -31.78 -41.69 21.62
C LEU A 8 -30.79 -40.62 22.09
N ALA A 9 -31.04 -39.41 21.57
CA ALA A 9 -30.79 -38.10 22.17
C ALA A 9 -29.52 -37.35 21.73
N GLY A 10 -29.76 -36.19 21.11
CA GLY A 10 -28.73 -35.19 20.85
C GLY A 10 -29.14 -34.09 19.86
N VAL A 11 -30.39 -33.64 19.88
CA VAL A 11 -30.77 -32.39 19.18
C VAL A 11 -30.26 -31.23 20.02
N ALA A 12 -29.19 -30.60 19.56
CA ALA A 12 -28.84 -29.24 19.94
C ALA A 12 -28.29 -28.53 18.69
N LEU A 13 -29.19 -28.15 17.78
CA LEU A 13 -28.91 -27.09 16.82
C LEU A 13 -28.77 -25.79 17.64
N ALA A 14 -27.58 -25.52 18.17
CA ALA A 14 -27.22 -24.18 18.57
C ALA A 14 -27.00 -23.39 17.27
N ALA A 15 -28.08 -22.79 16.76
CA ALA A 15 -27.98 -21.74 15.76
C ALA A 15 -27.25 -20.57 16.42
N VAL A 16 -25.91 -20.57 16.34
CA VAL A 16 -25.11 -19.40 16.61
C VAL A 16 -25.41 -18.46 15.45
N SER A 17 -26.41 -17.59 15.65
CA SER A 17 -26.64 -16.43 14.84
C SER A 17 -25.37 -15.59 14.88
N ALA A 18 -24.50 -15.79 13.89
CA ALA A 18 -23.40 -14.90 13.61
C ALA A 18 -24.04 -13.56 13.23
N SER A 19 -24.17 -12.67 14.21
CA SER A 19 -24.41 -11.26 13.97
C SER A 19 -23.22 -10.75 13.16
N ALA A 20 -23.37 -10.78 11.84
CA ALA A 20 -22.52 -10.04 10.94
C ALA A 20 -22.73 -8.57 11.30
N SER A 21 -21.82 -8.01 12.10
CA SER A 21 -21.74 -6.58 12.34
C SER A 21 -21.41 -5.92 11.01
N SER A 22 -22.44 -5.60 10.23
CA SER A 22 -22.30 -4.69 9.11
C SER A 22 -21.85 -3.36 9.70
N ALA A 23 -20.57 -3.04 9.55
CA ALA A 23 -20.07 -1.69 9.81
C ALA A 23 -20.92 -0.75 8.95
N SER A 24 -21.80 0.02 9.58
CA SER A 24 -22.61 1.01 8.88
C SER A 24 -21.66 2.00 8.21
N ALA A 25 -21.93 2.38 6.95
CA ALA A 25 -21.16 3.40 6.26
C ALA A 25 -20.97 4.69 7.10
N ASN A 26 -21.93 4.97 8.00
CA ASN A 26 -21.94 6.06 8.97
C ASN A 26 -20.82 6.00 10.03
N SER A 27 -20.13 4.87 10.22
CA SER A 27 -19.10 4.73 11.24
C SER A 27 -17.82 5.49 10.90
N PHE A 28 -17.54 5.70 9.60
CA PHE A 28 -16.38 6.47 9.14
C PHE A 28 -16.65 7.98 9.18
N ASP A 29 -17.86 8.42 8.84
CA ASP A 29 -18.24 9.84 8.89
C ASP A 29 -18.32 10.39 10.32
N ALA A 30 -18.47 9.51 11.32
CA ALA A 30 -18.45 9.87 12.73
C ALA A 30 -17.04 10.01 13.32
N LEU A 31 -15.98 9.64 12.58
CA LEU A 31 -14.61 9.81 13.04
C LEU A 31 -14.23 11.29 13.00
N PRO A 32 -13.57 11.82 14.04
CA PRO A 32 -13.13 13.20 14.03
C PRO A 32 -12.12 13.43 12.89
N ALA A 33 -12.32 14.49 12.11
CA ALA A 33 -11.36 14.92 11.12
C ALA A 33 -10.07 15.36 11.82
N PHE A 34 -8.94 14.80 11.41
CA PHE A 34 -7.62 15.16 11.92
C PHE A 34 -6.90 16.03 10.89
N ALA A 35 -6.54 17.25 11.28
CA ALA A 35 -5.87 18.20 10.40
C ALA A 35 -4.36 17.94 10.41
N ILE A 36 -3.78 17.65 9.23
CA ILE A 36 -2.33 17.44 9.11
C ILE A 36 -1.66 18.80 8.83
N PRO A 37 -0.71 19.24 9.68
CA PRO A 37 0.02 20.47 9.43
C PRO A 37 0.86 20.36 8.15
N SER A 38 0.84 21.42 7.34
CA SER A 38 1.51 21.46 6.04
C SER A 38 2.58 22.56 5.98
N PHE A 39 3.77 22.18 5.53
CA PHE A 39 4.97 23.02 5.42
C PHE A 39 5.38 23.20 3.97
N ASP A 40 5.79 24.42 3.62
CA ASP A 40 6.27 24.75 2.28
C ASP A 40 7.76 24.38 2.14
N TYR A 41 8.06 23.37 1.32
CA TYR A 41 9.39 22.76 1.22
C TYR A 41 10.54 23.76 0.98
N PRO A 42 10.43 24.77 0.09
CA PRO A 42 11.51 25.74 -0.14
C PRO A 42 11.84 26.60 1.08
N THR A 43 10.97 26.65 2.09
CA THR A 43 11.11 27.52 3.26
C THR A 43 11.41 26.78 4.56
N ILE A 44 11.53 25.44 4.53
CA ILE A 44 11.68 24.64 5.77
C ILE A 44 12.98 24.93 6.53
N GLY A 45 14.01 25.43 5.84
CA GLY A 45 15.27 25.84 6.43
C GLY A 45 15.29 27.29 6.94
N ALA A 46 14.20 28.04 6.79
CA ALA A 46 14.11 29.41 7.28
C ALA A 46 14.04 29.44 8.82
N ALA A 47 14.49 30.53 9.44
CA ALA A 47 14.51 30.66 10.89
C ALA A 47 13.13 30.37 11.53
N GLY A 48 13.09 29.47 12.51
CA GLY A 48 11.87 29.07 13.23
C GLY A 48 11.04 27.97 12.55
N ALA A 49 11.29 27.65 11.28
CA ALA A 49 10.58 26.58 10.59
C ALA A 49 11.00 25.17 11.05
N PRO A 50 12.28 24.85 11.31
CA PRO A 50 12.70 23.55 11.82
C PRO A 50 12.13 23.22 13.21
N GLU A 51 12.13 24.19 14.13
CA GLU A 51 11.60 23.99 15.48
C GLU A 51 10.09 23.74 15.45
N ARG A 52 9.37 24.50 14.62
CA ARG A 52 7.93 24.29 14.40
C ARG A 52 7.66 22.93 13.76
N LEU A 53 8.45 22.54 12.76
CA LEU A 53 8.34 21.23 12.12
C LEU A 53 8.50 20.09 13.13
N LEU A 54 9.52 20.16 13.99
CA LEU A 54 9.76 19.18 15.05
C LEU A 54 8.60 19.15 16.04
N GLN A 55 8.10 20.30 16.48
CA GLN A 55 6.97 20.39 17.41
C GLN A 55 5.71 19.73 16.83
N GLU A 56 5.39 20.02 15.56
CA GLU A 56 4.25 19.42 14.88
C GLU A 56 4.43 17.91 14.67
N LEU A 57 5.64 17.44 14.36
CA LEU A 57 5.95 16.01 14.27
C LEU A 57 5.78 15.31 15.64
N GLN A 58 6.24 15.91 16.73
CA GLN A 58 6.10 15.36 18.08
C GLN A 58 4.63 15.29 18.52
N SER A 59 3.81 16.28 18.13
CA SER A 59 2.40 16.33 18.52
C SER A 59 1.50 15.46 17.64
N ASN A 60 1.73 15.43 16.33
CA ASN A 60 0.81 14.80 15.37
C ASN A 60 1.35 13.50 14.76
N GLY A 61 2.64 13.20 14.91
CA GLY A 61 3.31 12.03 14.33
C GLY A 61 3.53 12.09 12.82
N ILE A 62 2.82 12.97 12.11
CA ILE A 62 2.94 13.18 10.66
C ILE A 62 2.78 14.66 10.30
N VAL A 63 3.42 15.05 9.20
CA VAL A 63 3.34 16.37 8.58
C VAL A 63 3.25 16.21 7.07
N ALA A 64 2.77 17.23 6.36
CA ALA A 64 2.75 17.25 4.91
C ALA A 64 3.73 18.29 4.36
N PHE A 65 4.52 17.93 3.35
CA PHE A 65 5.28 18.89 2.56
C PHE A 65 4.52 19.28 1.30
N ARG A 66 4.49 20.58 1.00
CA ARG A 66 3.98 21.13 -0.26
C ARG A 66 5.11 21.78 -1.06
N ASN A 67 4.89 21.92 -2.36
CA ASN A 67 5.83 22.54 -3.31
C ASN A 67 7.22 21.88 -3.32
N VAL A 68 7.28 20.56 -3.13
CA VAL A 68 8.51 19.79 -3.34
C VAL A 68 8.88 19.85 -4.82
N PRO A 69 10.10 20.30 -5.19
CA PRO A 69 10.52 20.43 -6.58
C PRO A 69 10.37 19.11 -7.36
N ASN A 70 9.77 19.20 -8.56
CA ASN A 70 9.54 18.08 -9.50
C ASN A 70 8.71 16.88 -8.96
N TYR A 71 8.25 16.89 -7.70
CA TYR A 71 7.56 15.75 -7.09
C TYR A 71 6.33 15.28 -7.89
N ALA A 72 5.47 16.22 -8.30
CA ALA A 72 4.22 15.89 -8.97
C ALA A 72 4.47 15.20 -10.34
N ASN A 73 5.44 15.70 -11.10
CA ASN A 73 5.80 15.15 -12.39
C ASN A 73 6.48 13.77 -12.25
N ALA A 74 7.50 13.65 -11.39
CA ALA A 74 8.17 12.38 -11.13
C ALA A 74 7.20 11.30 -10.61
N ARG A 75 6.29 11.67 -9.68
CA ARG A 75 5.24 10.77 -9.19
C ARG A 75 4.32 10.29 -10.31
N ALA A 76 3.88 11.19 -11.18
CA ALA A 76 2.98 10.84 -12.28
C ALA A 76 3.66 9.85 -13.25
N GLN A 77 4.90 10.14 -13.64
CA GLN A 77 5.67 9.28 -14.55
C GLN A 77 5.96 7.91 -13.93
N TYR A 78 6.41 7.88 -12.67
CA TYR A 78 6.64 6.64 -11.94
C TYR A 78 5.35 5.80 -11.81
N LEU A 79 4.25 6.39 -11.35
CA LEU A 79 3.00 5.65 -11.17
C LEU A 79 2.42 5.14 -12.49
N GLN A 80 2.51 5.93 -13.56
CA GLN A 80 2.12 5.49 -14.89
C GLN A 80 2.94 4.26 -15.31
N LYS A 81 4.28 4.34 -15.19
CA LYS A 81 5.16 3.23 -15.55
C LYS A 81 4.96 2.01 -14.67
N ALA A 82 4.67 2.20 -13.38
CA ALA A 82 4.36 1.13 -12.45
C ALA A 82 3.09 0.37 -12.86
N VAL A 83 2.05 1.09 -13.29
CA VAL A 83 0.82 0.47 -13.80
C VAL A 83 1.08 -0.30 -15.09
N GLU A 84 1.76 0.32 -16.07
CA GLU A 84 2.15 -0.36 -17.32
C GLU A 84 2.92 -1.65 -17.03
N CYS A 85 3.89 -1.58 -16.12
CA CYS A 85 4.73 -2.71 -15.75
C CYS A 85 3.94 -3.82 -15.04
N ALA A 86 3.07 -3.45 -14.10
CA ALA A 86 2.22 -4.40 -13.39
C ALA A 86 1.27 -5.15 -14.33
N VAL A 87 0.74 -4.47 -15.36
CA VAL A 87 -0.12 -5.10 -16.38
C VAL A 87 0.68 -6.06 -17.26
N VAL A 88 1.84 -5.66 -17.77
CA VAL A 88 2.69 -6.53 -18.61
C VAL A 88 3.14 -7.78 -17.85
N ALA A 89 3.53 -7.63 -16.58
CA ALA A 89 3.98 -8.75 -15.77
C ALA A 89 2.83 -9.58 -15.14
N SER A 90 1.57 -9.17 -15.32
CA SER A 90 0.40 -9.90 -14.82
C SER A 90 0.22 -11.28 -15.47
N GLU A 91 0.77 -11.47 -16.67
CA GLU A 91 0.72 -12.72 -17.43
C GLU A 91 1.66 -13.80 -16.85
N ASP A 92 2.69 -13.38 -16.11
CA ASP A 92 3.76 -14.24 -15.58
C ASP A 92 3.68 -14.46 -14.06
N VAL A 93 2.57 -14.09 -13.41
CA VAL A 93 2.44 -14.09 -11.93
C VAL A 93 2.75 -15.46 -11.31
N GLU A 94 2.49 -16.57 -12.02
CA GLU A 94 2.73 -17.92 -11.51
C GLU A 94 4.19 -18.40 -11.65
N ASN A 95 5.06 -17.68 -12.39
CA ASN A 95 6.40 -18.13 -12.78
C ASN A 95 7.55 -17.42 -12.05
N GLY A 96 7.37 -17.03 -10.78
CA GLY A 96 8.41 -16.30 -10.03
C GLY A 96 8.64 -14.87 -10.56
N SER A 97 7.56 -14.25 -11.04
CA SER A 97 7.52 -12.85 -11.44
C SER A 97 7.82 -11.91 -10.26
N PHE A 98 8.30 -10.70 -10.58
CA PHE A 98 8.46 -9.63 -9.61
C PHE A 98 7.12 -8.98 -9.20
N VAL A 99 6.00 -9.47 -9.75
CA VAL A 99 4.64 -9.02 -9.45
C VAL A 99 3.86 -10.13 -8.75
N SER A 100 3.21 -9.78 -7.66
CA SER A 100 2.21 -10.62 -6.99
C SER A 100 0.79 -10.11 -7.29
N GLN A 101 -0.19 -11.02 -7.35
CA GLN A 101 -1.60 -10.70 -7.58
C GLN A 101 -2.44 -11.10 -6.38
N LYS A 102 -3.41 -10.25 -6.01
CA LYS A 102 -4.52 -10.59 -5.12
C LYS A 102 -5.85 -10.26 -5.79
N GLN A 103 -6.78 -11.20 -5.82
CA GLN A 103 -8.17 -10.95 -6.20
C GLN A 103 -9.02 -10.73 -4.96
N PHE A 104 -9.89 -9.72 -4.99
CA PHE A 104 -10.84 -9.40 -3.93
C PHE A 104 -12.21 -10.02 -4.21
N PRO A 105 -13.10 -10.12 -3.20
CA PRO A 105 -14.43 -10.73 -3.35
C PRO A 105 -15.33 -10.04 -4.39
N ASP A 106 -15.12 -8.75 -4.65
CA ASP A 106 -15.82 -7.96 -5.66
C ASP A 106 -15.28 -8.18 -7.08
N GLY A 107 -14.31 -9.08 -7.25
CA GLY A 107 -13.66 -9.40 -8.51
C GLY A 107 -12.50 -8.47 -8.87
N THR A 108 -12.25 -7.40 -8.11
CA THR A 108 -11.13 -6.48 -8.37
C THR A 108 -9.80 -7.19 -8.14
N LYS A 109 -8.78 -6.83 -8.93
CA LYS A 109 -7.43 -7.38 -8.85
C LYS A 109 -6.46 -6.30 -8.42
N ARG A 110 -5.62 -6.60 -7.42
CA ARG A 110 -4.46 -5.80 -7.05
C ARG A 110 -3.20 -6.51 -7.49
N PHE A 111 -2.41 -5.80 -8.27
CA PHE A 111 -1.05 -6.18 -8.60
C PHE A 111 -0.10 -5.40 -7.71
N THR A 112 0.87 -6.11 -7.12
CA THR A 112 1.90 -5.52 -6.28
C THR A 112 3.25 -5.84 -6.90
N ILE A 113 3.97 -4.80 -7.32
CA ILE A 113 5.39 -4.90 -7.69
C ILE A 113 6.18 -5.06 -6.40
N SER A 114 6.76 -6.24 -6.19
CA SER A 114 7.55 -6.54 -5.00
C SER A 114 8.93 -5.90 -5.12
N THR A 115 9.24 -4.94 -4.26
CA THR A 115 10.59 -4.39 -4.14
C THR A 115 11.59 -5.44 -3.63
N ASN A 116 11.17 -6.52 -2.95
CA ASN A 116 12.03 -7.67 -2.68
C ASN A 116 12.44 -8.45 -3.94
N ALA A 117 11.61 -8.41 -4.98
CA ALA A 117 11.96 -8.84 -6.33
C ALA A 117 12.68 -7.72 -7.13
N GLY A 118 13.16 -6.70 -6.42
CA GLY A 118 14.17 -5.71 -6.82
C GLY A 118 15.35 -5.64 -5.82
N LEU A 119 15.23 -6.19 -4.60
CA LEU A 119 16.22 -6.08 -3.51
C LEU A 119 17.40 -7.02 -3.67
N GLU A 120 17.40 -7.92 -4.65
CA GLU A 120 18.67 -8.32 -5.25
C GLU A 120 18.95 -7.33 -6.39
N LEU A 121 19.39 -6.11 -6.03
CA LEU A 121 19.65 -5.02 -6.98
C LEU A 121 20.67 -5.38 -8.08
N ALA A 122 21.34 -6.53 -8.00
CA ALA A 122 22.13 -7.10 -9.10
C ALA A 122 21.37 -8.17 -9.93
N GLY A 123 20.47 -8.96 -9.33
CA GLY A 123 19.85 -10.13 -9.97
C GLY A 123 18.38 -9.96 -10.37
N SER A 124 17.58 -9.29 -9.54
CA SER A 124 16.15 -9.08 -9.79
C SER A 124 15.89 -7.86 -10.69
N ALA A 125 16.74 -6.84 -10.60
CA ALA A 125 16.70 -5.66 -11.46
C ALA A 125 16.76 -6.04 -12.95
N ALA A 126 17.55 -7.07 -13.31
CA ALA A 126 17.66 -7.55 -14.69
C ALA A 126 16.33 -8.13 -15.22
N LYS A 127 15.58 -8.88 -14.40
CA LYS A 127 14.28 -9.45 -14.80
C LYS A 127 13.22 -8.37 -14.96
N THR A 128 13.17 -7.45 -14.01
CA THR A 128 12.27 -6.30 -14.06
C THR A 128 12.60 -5.40 -15.25
N GLN A 129 13.88 -5.13 -15.51
CA GLN A 129 14.31 -4.32 -16.65
C GLN A 129 14.05 -5.01 -17.99
N ALA A 130 14.19 -6.34 -18.07
CA ALA A 130 13.87 -7.10 -19.29
C ALA A 130 12.37 -7.06 -19.62
N LYS A 131 11.50 -7.11 -18.61
CA LYS A 131 10.03 -7.10 -18.78
C LYS A 131 9.45 -5.68 -18.82
N CYS A 132 10.07 -4.74 -18.12
CA CYS A 132 9.62 -3.36 -17.94
C CYS A 132 10.78 -2.38 -18.07
N PRO A 133 11.30 -2.18 -19.30
CA PRO A 133 12.42 -1.27 -19.51
C PRO A 133 12.06 0.16 -19.08
N GLY A 134 12.97 0.76 -18.31
CA GLY A 134 12.85 2.15 -17.84
C GLY A 134 12.06 2.32 -16.54
N TYR A 135 11.45 1.25 -16.00
CA TYR A 135 10.79 1.30 -14.69
C TYR A 135 11.78 1.64 -13.56
N GLN A 136 12.95 1.01 -13.57
CA GLN A 136 13.97 1.22 -12.53
C GLN A 136 14.43 2.68 -12.45
N ALA A 137 14.73 3.31 -13.59
CA ALA A 137 15.19 4.70 -13.63
C ALA A 137 14.15 5.67 -13.04
N LEU A 138 12.86 5.47 -13.37
CA LEU A 138 11.77 6.29 -12.81
C LEU A 138 11.54 6.02 -11.32
N TYR A 139 11.73 4.77 -10.87
CA TYR A 139 11.68 4.43 -9.44
C TYR A 139 12.82 5.09 -8.66
N GLU A 140 14.04 5.07 -9.19
CA GLU A 140 15.22 5.71 -8.59
C GLU A 140 15.03 7.23 -8.54
N GLU A 141 14.65 7.88 -9.64
CA GLU A 141 14.40 9.32 -9.67
C GLU A 141 13.33 9.74 -8.65
N PHE A 142 12.23 9.00 -8.57
CA PHE A 142 11.17 9.29 -7.61
C PHE A 142 11.64 9.06 -6.15
N SER A 143 12.38 7.99 -5.90
CA SER A 143 12.94 7.67 -4.58
C SER A 143 13.94 8.73 -4.13
N GLU A 144 14.83 9.20 -5.01
CA GLU A 144 15.77 10.27 -4.70
C GLU A 144 15.08 11.58 -4.32
N ILE A 145 13.96 11.92 -4.97
CA ILE A 145 13.15 13.10 -4.59
C ILE A 145 12.60 12.92 -3.18
N LEU A 146 12.06 11.74 -2.85
CA LEU A 146 11.54 11.46 -1.52
C LEU A 146 12.63 11.52 -0.45
N GLU A 147 13.75 10.85 -0.67
CA GLU A 147 14.88 10.80 0.27
C GLU A 147 15.45 12.19 0.52
N ARG A 148 15.67 12.99 -0.54
CA ARG A 148 16.13 14.38 -0.40
C ARG A 148 15.13 15.27 0.34
N THR A 149 13.83 14.95 0.29
CA THR A 149 12.80 15.76 0.95
C THR A 149 12.78 15.55 2.47
N VAL A 150 13.24 14.39 2.95
CA VAL A 150 13.13 13.98 4.36
C VAL A 150 14.47 13.83 5.08
N ASN A 151 15.60 13.88 4.36
CA ASN A 151 16.97 13.91 4.90
C ASN A 151 17.50 15.35 4.99
#